data_AF-A0AAW7VKZ2-F1
#
_entry.id   AF-A0AAW7VKZ2-F1
#
_cell.length_a   1.000
_cell.length_b   1.000
_cell.length_c   1.000
_cell.angle_alpha   90.00
_cell.angle_beta   90.00
_cell.angle_gamma   90.00
#
_symmetry.space_group_name_H-M   'P 1'
#
loop_
_entity.id
_entity.type
_entity.pdbx_description
1 polymer ?
#
loop_
_entity_poly.entity_id
_entity_poly.type
_entity_poly.pdbx_seq_one_letter_code
_entity_poly.pdbx_strand_id
1 'polypeptide(L)'
;PYEIPTLGKLIADGEKDIAYELGLQKLPPVSVEQALNVSFSSQVRDLYDHQSWIKDQIIPSATSDDETIIKTATYEGVIRKQAT
;
A
#
# COMPACT_ATOMS: atom_id res chain seq x y z
N PRO A 1 -7.24 -5.85 -10.95
CA PRO A 1 -7.13 -5.85 -9.47
C PRO A 1 -5.87 -5.09 -9.07
N TYR A 2 -5.94 -4.19 -8.08
CA TYR A 2 -4.74 -3.51 -7.57
C TYR A 2 -3.97 -4.51 -6.69
N GLU A 3 -3.03 -5.25 -7.27
CA GLU A 3 -2.23 -6.24 -6.53
C GLU A 3 -1.07 -5.53 -5.84
N ILE A 4 -1.23 -5.29 -4.53
CA ILE A 4 -0.20 -4.66 -3.72
C ILE A 4 0.85 -5.71 -3.38
N PRO A 5 2.11 -5.54 -3.83
CA PRO A 5 3.18 -6.47 -3.51
C PRO A 5 3.43 -6.51 -1.99
N THR A 6 3.71 -7.71 -1.47
CA THR A 6 4.07 -7.87 -0.05
C THR A 6 5.40 -7.20 0.23
N LEU A 7 5.59 -6.73 1.48
CA LEU A 7 6.85 -6.11 1.90
C LEU A 7 8.07 -7.02 1.63
N GLY A 8 7.93 -8.33 1.90
CA GLY A 8 9.00 -9.29 1.64
C GLY A 8 9.37 -9.41 0.16
N LYS A 9 8.41 -9.24 -0.75
CA LYS A 9 8.67 -9.22 -2.19
C LYS A 9 9.40 -7.95 -2.61
N LEU A 10 8.97 -6.80 -2.09
CA LEU A 10 9.64 -5.51 -2.34
C LEU A 10 11.10 -5.54 -1.88
N ILE A 11 11.37 -6.05 -0.68
CA ILE A 11 12.73 -6.19 -0.16
C ILE A 11 13.54 -7.15 -1.04
N ALA A 12 13.01 -8.32 -1.38
CA ALA A 12 13.72 -9.33 -2.16
C ALA A 12 14.05 -8.85 -3.58
N ASP A 13 13.17 -8.05 -4.20
CA ASP A 13 13.42 -7.48 -5.51
C ASP A 13 14.44 -6.33 -5.41
N GLY A 14 14.32 -5.45 -4.42
CA GLY A 14 15.31 -4.40 -4.16
C GLY A 14 16.71 -4.94 -3.82
N GLU A 15 16.82 -6.07 -3.11
CA GLU A 15 18.10 -6.71 -2.82
C GLU A 15 18.80 -7.20 -4.10
N LYS A 16 18.04 -7.72 -5.08
CA LYS A 16 18.58 -8.16 -6.37
C LYS A 16 19.04 -6.97 -7.20
N ASP A 17 18.26 -5.91 -7.24
CA ASP A 17 18.57 -4.71 -8.02
C ASP A 17 19.85 -4.04 -7.48
N ILE A 18 19.96 -3.90 -6.16
CA ILE A 18 21.17 -3.37 -5.52
C ILE A 18 22.37 -4.29 -5.76
N ALA A 19 22.21 -5.61 -5.64
CA ALA A 19 23.30 -6.54 -5.92
C ALA A 19 23.78 -6.43 -7.38
N TYR A 20 22.85 -6.27 -8.33
CA TYR A 20 23.15 -6.06 -9.74
C TYR A 20 23.94 -4.76 -9.97
N GLU A 21 23.49 -3.64 -9.40
CA GLU A 21 24.16 -2.34 -9.53
C GLU A 21 25.57 -2.32 -8.93
N LEU A 22 25.80 -3.05 -7.84
CA LEU A 22 27.14 -3.20 -7.25
C LEU A 22 28.00 -4.28 -7.94
N GLY A 23 27.48 -4.99 -8.94
CA GLY A 23 28.19 -6.09 -9.61
C GLY A 23 28.45 -7.29 -8.69
N LEU A 24 27.64 -7.45 -7.63
CA LEU A 24 27.74 -8.52 -6.65
C LEU A 24 26.72 -9.62 -6.96
N GLN A 25 27.10 -10.88 -6.75
CA GLN A 25 26.18 -12.01 -6.94
C GLN A 25 25.13 -12.09 -5.83
N LYS A 26 25.46 -11.61 -4.62
CA LYS A 26 24.55 -11.54 -3.47
C LYS A 26 24.97 -10.44 -2.53
N LEU A 27 24.00 -9.72 -1.98
CA LEU A 27 24.24 -8.72 -0.95
C LEU A 27 24.73 -9.37 0.36
N PRO A 28 25.69 -8.76 1.08
CA PRO A 28 26.09 -9.24 2.40
C PRO A 28 24.91 -9.17 3.40
N PRO A 29 24.78 -10.15 4.31
CA PRO A 29 23.64 -10.26 5.22
C PRO A 29 23.55 -9.18 6.30
N VAL A 30 24.59 -8.35 6.46
CA VAL A 30 24.57 -7.15 7.29
C VAL A 30 25.34 -6.08 6.51
N SER A 31 24.61 -5.17 5.89
CA SER A 31 25.15 -4.09 5.07
C SER A 31 24.29 -2.83 5.17
N VAL A 32 24.88 -1.67 4.91
CA VAL A 32 24.14 -0.39 4.96
C VAL A 32 23.08 -0.37 3.86
N GLU A 33 23.40 -0.98 2.72
CA GLU A 33 22.57 -1.13 1.55
C GLU A 33 21.32 -1.96 1.85
N GLN A 34 21.46 -3.05 2.61
CA GLN A 34 20.30 -3.84 3.05
C GLN A 34 19.41 -3.04 4.00
N ALA A 35 20.00 -2.34 4.97
CA ALA A 35 19.24 -1.51 5.90
C ALA A 35 18.47 -0.40 5.16
N LEU A 36 19.11 0.19 4.15
CA LEU A 36 18.52 1.23 3.31
C LEU A 36 17.39 0.65 2.43
N ASN A 37 17.57 -0.54 1.87
CA ASN A 37 16.55 -1.22 1.09
C ASN A 37 15.31 -1.56 1.93
N VAL A 38 15.49 -2.04 3.16
CA VAL A 38 14.38 -2.33 4.07
C VAL A 38 13.61 -1.06 4.41
N SER A 39 14.32 0.04 4.70
CA SER A 39 13.72 1.35 5.00
C SER A 39 12.98 1.96 3.80
N PHE A 40 13.52 1.81 2.59
CA PHE A 40 12.85 2.32 1.39
C PHE A 40 11.65 1.46 1.01
N SER A 41 11.80 0.13 1.08
CA SER A 41 10.71 -0.82 0.80
C SER A 41 9.53 -0.65 1.75
N SER A 42 9.76 -0.30 3.02
CA SER A 42 8.68 -0.02 3.97
C SER A 42 7.92 1.27 3.64
N GLN A 43 8.61 2.32 3.18
CA GLN A 43 7.97 3.56 2.73
C GLN A 43 7.15 3.35 1.44
N VAL A 44 7.68 2.57 0.50
CA VAL A 44 6.94 2.19 -0.71
C VAL A 44 5.69 1.39 -0.36
N ARG A 45 5.79 0.51 0.64
CA ARG A 45 4.63 -0.25 1.14
C ARG A 45 3.56 0.67 1.72
N ASP A 46 3.95 1.65 2.53
CA ASP A 46 3.04 2.64 3.11
C ASP A 46 2.29 3.44 2.03
N LEU A 47 2.99 3.83 0.96
CA LEU A 47 2.37 4.48 -0.21
C LEU A 47 1.30 3.60 -0.87
N TYR A 48 1.58 2.31 -1.06
CA TYR A 48 0.59 1.39 -1.62
C TYR A 48 -0.62 1.21 -0.70
N ASP A 49 -0.40 1.11 0.60
CA ASP A 49 -1.47 0.97 1.59
C ASP A 49 -2.34 2.25 1.62
N HIS A 50 -1.73 3.44 1.56
CA HIS A 50 -2.45 4.71 1.44
C HIS A 50 -3.27 4.81 0.14
N GLN A 51 -2.72 4.39 -0.99
CA GLN A 51 -3.45 4.35 -2.27
C GLN A 51 -4.62 3.36 -2.22
N SER A 52 -4.45 2.23 -1.55
CA SER A 52 -5.53 1.27 -1.32
C SER A 52 -6.66 1.89 -0.48
N TRP A 53 -6.30 2.62 0.57
CA TRP A 53 -7.29 3.34 1.38
C TRP A 53 -8.06 4.36 0.54
N ILE A 54 -7.38 5.18 -0.28
CA ILE A 54 -8.05 6.14 -1.17
C ILE A 54 -9.01 5.43 -2.14
N LYS A 55 -8.57 4.33 -2.75
CA LYS A 55 -9.41 3.53 -3.66
C LYS A 55 -10.71 3.11 -2.95
N ASP A 56 -10.59 2.63 -1.73
CA ASP A 56 -11.72 2.15 -0.94
C ASP A 56 -12.64 3.29 -0.50
N GLN A 57 -12.17 4.54 -0.42
CA GLN A 57 -13.05 5.70 -0.23
C GLN A 57 -13.78 6.09 -1.52
N ILE A 58 -13.14 6.01 -2.69
CA ILE A 58 -13.76 6.43 -3.96
C ILE A 58 -14.81 5.43 -4.44
N ILE A 59 -14.52 4.14 -4.32
CA ILE A 59 -15.41 3.07 -4.76
C ILE A 59 -16.18 2.57 -3.53
N PRO A 60 -17.52 2.75 -3.47
CA PRO A 60 -18.32 2.26 -2.37
C PRO A 60 -18.12 0.76 -2.19
N SER A 61 -17.53 0.37 -1.07
CA SER A 61 -17.21 -1.01 -0.73
C SER A 61 -17.38 -1.22 0.77
N ALA A 62 -17.35 -2.48 1.22
CA ALA A 62 -17.51 -2.80 2.64
C ALA A 62 -16.37 -2.27 3.54
N THR A 63 -15.26 -1.81 2.96
CA THR A 63 -14.12 -1.21 3.65
C THR A 63 -14.11 0.32 3.58
N SER A 64 -15.07 0.94 2.91
CA SER A 64 -15.22 2.40 2.86
C SER A 64 -15.62 2.95 4.23
N ASP A 65 -15.13 4.14 4.59
CA ASP A 65 -15.55 4.79 5.83
C ASP A 65 -17.04 5.19 5.76
N ASP A 66 -17.72 5.08 6.91
CA ASP A 66 -19.15 5.40 7.06
C ASP A 66 -19.50 6.79 6.54
N GLU A 67 -18.62 7.78 6.73
CA GLU A 67 -18.85 9.15 6.27
C GLU A 67 -18.87 9.25 4.73
N THR A 68 -18.00 8.49 4.06
CA THR A 68 -17.92 8.44 2.60
C THR A 68 -19.10 7.67 2.00
N ILE A 69 -19.54 6.60 2.67
CA ILE A 69 -20.78 5.89 2.32
C ILE A 69 -21.98 6.83 2.43
N ILE A 70 -22.09 7.61 3.51
CA ILE A 70 -23.19 8.56 3.71
C ILE A 70 -23.16 9.68 2.65
N LYS A 71 -21.99 10.24 2.34
CA LYS A 71 -21.85 11.27 1.29
C LYS A 71 -22.25 10.74 -0.08
N THR A 72 -21.80 9.54 -0.43
CA THR A 72 -22.15 8.90 -1.71
C THR A 72 -23.64 8.56 -1.78
N ALA A 73 -24.19 7.93 -0.74
CA ALA A 73 -25.62 7.64 -0.64
C ALA A 73 -26.48 8.91 -0.73
N THR A 74 -26.06 10.01 -0.09
CA THR A 74 -26.76 11.29 -0.16
C THR A 74 -26.72 11.89 -1.58
N TYR A 75 -25.58 11.79 -2.27
CA TYR A 75 -25.45 12.19 -3.68
C TYR A 75 -26.35 11.36 -4.60
N GLU A 76 -26.48 10.06 -4.32
CA GLU A 76 -27.36 9.12 -5.04
C GLU A 76 -28.84 9.23 -4.62
N GLY A 77 -29.18 10.10 -3.65
CA GLY A 77 -30.56 10.34 -3.18
C GLY A 77 -31.07 9.33 -2.15
N VAL A 78 -30.21 8.49 -1.58
CA VAL A 78 -30.53 7.52 -0.53
C VAL A 78 -30.31 8.16 0.85
N ILE A 79 -31.40 8.35 1.59
CA ILE A 79 -31.38 9.00 2.92
C ILE A 79 -31.27 7.94 4.02
N ARG A 80 -30.31 8.10 4.94
CA ARG A 80 -30.15 7.23 6.11
C ARG A 80 -31.34 7.38 7.06
N LYS A 81 -31.96 6.25 7.43
CA LYS A 81 -33.00 6.22 8.47
C LYS A 81 -32.37 6.58 9.82
N GLN A 82 -32.86 7.63 10.48
CA GLN A 82 -32.41 7.97 11.84
C GLN A 82 -32.75 6.82 12.80
N ALA A 83 -31.81 6.48 13.69
CA ALA A 83 -32.06 5.51 14.74
C ALA A 83 -33.19 6.02 15.63
N THR A 84 -34.22 5.21 15.81
CA THR A 84 -35.34 5.46 16.73
C THR A 84 -34.98 4.98 18.12
#